data_AF-A0A8B3CHW6-F1
#
_entry.id   AF-A0A8B3CHW6-F1
#
_cell.length_a   1.000
_cell.length_b   1.000
_cell.length_c   1.000
_cell.angle_alpha   90.00
_cell.angle_beta   90.00
_cell.angle_gamma   90.00
#
_symmetry.space_group_name_H-M   'P 1'
#
loop_
_entity.id
_entity.type
_entity.pdbx_description
1 polymer ?
#
loop_
_entity_poly.entity_id
_entity_poly.type
_entity_poly.pdbx_seq_one_letter_code
_entity_poly.pdbx_strand_id
1 'polypeptide(L)' 'MAQIQTVPQKTHDCTLCMEYLPFPNKLILRAHPKVKIFLIAQVPCLGVQESGIPWQEASGERLRDWMGIDSATFDDEEKR' A
#
# COMPACT_ATOMS: atom_id res chain seq x y z
N MET A 1 16.90 11.74 -4.57
CA MET A 1 16.54 10.39 -4.07
C MET A 1 16.18 10.34 -2.58
N ALA A 2 16.55 11.33 -1.74
CA ALA A 2 16.21 11.37 -0.31
C ALA A 2 14.71 11.55 0.03
N GLN A 3 13.85 11.93 -0.93
CA GLN A 3 12.44 12.23 -0.63
C GLN A 3 11.56 10.99 -0.47
N ILE A 4 11.79 9.91 -1.23
CA ILE A 4 10.93 8.70 -1.18
C ILE A 4 10.97 8.01 0.19
N GLN A 5 12.07 8.11 0.94
CA GLN A 5 12.19 7.49 2.27
C GLN A 5 11.45 8.25 3.37
N THR A 6 11.25 9.57 3.23
CA THR A 6 10.67 10.41 4.29
C THR A 6 9.16 10.57 4.18
N VAL A 7 8.60 10.33 2.99
CA VAL A 7 7.15 10.42 2.73
C VAL A 7 6.37 9.34 3.49
N PRO A 8 6.75 8.05 3.49
CA PRO A 8 6.00 7.02 4.22
C PRO A 8 5.85 7.34 5.71
N GLN A 9 6.94 7.78 6.36
CA GLN A 9 6.94 8.09 7.79
C GLN A 9 5.97 9.22 8.13
N LYS A 10 6.05 10.36 7.42
CA LYS A 10 5.14 11.50 7.65
C LYS A 10 3.69 11.16 7.34
N THR A 11 3.47 10.22 6.42
CA THR A 11 2.11 9.84 6.01
C THR A 11 1.46 8.99 7.09
N HIS A 12 2.16 8.01 7.68
CA HIS A 12 1.58 7.12 8.70
C HIS A 12 1.03 7.86 9.93
N ASP A 13 1.62 9.00 10.31
CA ASP A 13 1.21 9.79 11.48
C ASP A 13 0.19 10.90 11.14
N CYS A 14 -0.32 10.95 9.91
CA CYS A 14 -1.23 12.01 9.47
C CYS A 14 -2.63 11.87 10.09
N THR A 15 -3.15 12.97 10.63
CA THR A 15 -4.45 13.03 11.31
C THR A 15 -5.41 14.08 10.73
N LEU A 16 -5.04 14.73 9.62
CA LEU A 16 -5.72 15.91 9.08
C LEU A 16 -7.21 15.71 8.77
N CYS A 17 -7.60 14.52 8.32
CA CYS A 17 -8.98 14.24 7.90
C CYS A 17 -9.79 13.42 8.91
N MET A 18 -9.26 13.18 10.13
CA MET A 18 -9.87 12.22 11.07
C MET A 18 -11.33 12.54 11.41
N GLU A 19 -11.72 13.82 11.45
CA GLU A 19 -13.11 14.21 11.76
C GLU A 19 -14.13 13.75 10.70
N TYR A 20 -13.67 13.47 9.48
CA TYR A 20 -14.53 13.04 8.36
C TYR A 20 -14.51 11.53 8.13
N LEU A 21 -13.67 10.78 8.84
CA LEU A 21 -13.49 9.36 8.60
C LEU A 21 -14.43 8.52 9.49
N PRO A 22 -15.13 7.53 8.91
CA PRO A 22 -15.97 6.62 9.69
C PRO A 22 -15.17 5.62 10.55
N PHE A 23 -13.85 5.55 10.36
CA PHE A 23 -12.94 4.61 11.03
C PHE A 23 -11.60 5.29 11.34
N PRO A 24 -10.81 4.74 12.29
CA PRO A 24 -9.45 5.21 12.53
C PRO A 24 -8.63 5.24 11.24
N ASN A 25 -7.86 6.32 11.08
CA ASN A 25 -7.01 6.47 9.90
C ASN A 25 -5.92 5.40 9.92
N LYS A 26 -5.95 4.50 8.92
CA LYS A 26 -4.89 3.52 8.69
C LYS A 26 -4.35 3.72 7.29
N LEU A 27 -3.29 4.51 7.19
CA LEU A 27 -2.62 4.78 5.92
C LEU A 27 -1.75 3.60 5.53
N ILE A 28 -2.05 3.01 4.38
CA ILE A 28 -1.40 1.81 3.84
C ILE A 28 -0.58 2.25 2.64
N LEU A 29 0.72 2.44 2.90
CA LEU A 29 1.69 2.92 1.92
C LEU A 29 2.99 2.11 2.07
N ARG A 30 3.52 1.67 0.93
CA ARG A 30 4.84 1.05 0.80
C ARG A 30 5.52 1.69 -0.41
N ALA A 31 6.79 1.99 -0.28
CA ALA A 31 7.56 2.62 -1.33
C ALA A 31 9.04 2.30 -1.15
N HIS A 32 9.65 1.69 -2.17
CA HIS A 32 11.09 1.47 -2.21
C HIS A 32 11.75 2.24 -3.37
N PRO A 33 12.94 2.86 -3.18
CA PRO A 33 13.57 3.69 -4.23
C PRO A 33 13.99 2.92 -5.49
N LYS A 34 14.03 1.58 -5.45
CA LYS A 34 14.36 0.74 -6.61
C LYS A 34 13.15 0.35 -7.46
N VAL A 35 11.93 0.66 -7.03
CA VAL A 35 10.72 0.29 -7.79
C VAL A 35 10.63 1.07 -9.09
N LYS A 36 10.17 0.40 -10.14
CA LYS A 36 9.96 1.01 -11.47
C LYS A 36 8.49 1.33 -11.73
N ILE A 37 7.58 0.68 -11.00
CA ILE A 37 6.15 0.78 -11.17
C ILE A 37 5.56 1.07 -9.79
N PHE A 38 4.67 2.06 -9.70
CA PHE A 38 3.96 2.41 -8.48
C PHE A 38 2.47 2.11 -8.67
N LEU A 39 1.90 1.29 -7.79
CA LEU A 39 0.50 0.87 -7.85
C LEU A 39 -0.31 1.71 -6.85
N ILE A 40 -1.32 2.41 -7.34
CA ILE A 40 -2.21 3.26 -6.53
C ILE A 40 -3.62 2.66 -6.57
N ALA A 41 -4.18 2.40 -5.39
CA ALA A 41 -5.57 1.95 -5.21
C ALA A 41 -6.42 3.08 -4.62
N GLN A 42 -7.73 3.02 -4.86
CA GLN A 42 -8.65 4.08 -4.45
C GLN A 42 -8.91 4.07 -2.93
N VAL A 43 -9.23 2.91 -2.36
CA VAL A 43 -9.61 2.76 -0.94
C VAL A 43 -9.24 1.34 -0.47
N PRO A 44 -8.69 1.16 0.74
CA PRO A 44 -8.46 -0.17 1.28
C PRO A 44 -9.77 -0.92 1.52
N CYS A 45 -9.88 -2.14 1.01
CA CYS A 45 -10.95 -3.07 1.38
C CYS A 45 -10.81 -3.50 2.85
N LEU A 46 -11.87 -4.06 3.45
CA LEU A 46 -11.86 -4.44 4.87
C LEU A 46 -10.69 -5.35 5.26
N GLY A 47 -10.37 -6.37 4.45
CA GLY A 47 -9.23 -7.25 4.73
C GLY A 47 -7.88 -6.51 4.73
N VAL A 48 -7.72 -5.49 3.89
CA VAL A 48 -6.54 -4.62 3.86
C VAL A 48 -6.54 -3.66 5.05
N GLN A 49 -7.71 -3.13 5.42
CA GLN A 49 -7.87 -2.30 6.62
C GLN A 49 -7.52 -3.07 7.90
N GLU A 50 -7.92 -4.33 8.01
CA GLU A 50 -7.62 -5.18 9.17
C GLU A 50 -6.14 -5.59 9.20
N SER A 51 -5.62 -6.18 8.11
CA SER A 51 -4.24 -6.66 8.03
C SER A 51 -3.20 -5.54 8.00
N GLY A 52 -3.51 -4.41 7.35
CA GLY A 52 -2.52 -3.38 7.00
C GLY A 52 -1.56 -3.80 5.89
N ILE A 53 -1.80 -4.95 5.25
CA ILE A 53 -0.97 -5.46 4.16
C ILE A 53 -1.63 -5.04 2.83
N PRO A 54 -0.95 -4.26 1.98
CA PRO A 54 -1.54 -3.82 0.73
C PRO A 54 -1.77 -5.02 -0.19
N TRP A 55 -2.89 -5.04 -0.92
CA TRP A 55 -3.21 -6.08 -1.90
C TRP A 55 -3.33 -7.51 -1.31
N GLN A 56 -3.64 -7.64 0.00
CA GLN A 56 -3.92 -8.92 0.67
C GLN A 56 -5.42 -9.28 0.63
N GLU A 57 -6.03 -9.15 -0.54
CA GLU A 57 -7.45 -9.40 -0.77
C GLU A 57 -7.70 -9.88 -2.21
N ALA A 58 -8.93 -10.29 -2.52
CA ALA A 58 -9.29 -10.86 -3.82
C ALA A 58 -8.95 -9.96 -5.03
N SER A 59 -9.02 -8.63 -4.89
CA SER A 59 -8.56 -7.71 -5.95
C SER A 59 -7.05 -7.74 -6.15
N GLY A 60 -6.28 -7.91 -5.08
CA GLY A 60 -4.83 -8.08 -5.14
C GLY A 60 -4.42 -9.38 -5.84
N GLU A 61 -5.15 -10.48 -5.60
CA GLU A 61 -4.94 -11.74 -6.33
C GLU A 61 -5.19 -11.56 -7.84
N ARG A 62 -6.29 -10.90 -8.20
CA ARG A 62 -6.61 -10.60 -9.60
C ARG A 62 -5.59 -9.65 -10.24
N LEU A 63 -5.09 -8.67 -9.49
CA LEU A 63 -4.03 -7.78 -9.97
C LEU A 63 -2.76 -8.55 -10.29
N ARG A 64 -2.34 -9.47 -9.41
CA ARG A 64 -1.17 -10.33 -9.64
C ARG A 64 -1.34 -11.19 -10.89
N ASP A 65 -2.52 -11.76 -11.09
CA ASP A 65 -2.88 -12.50 -12.31
C ASP A 65 -2.77 -11.63 -13.57
N TRP A 66 -3.32 -10.42 -13.56
CA TRP A 66 -3.20 -9.47 -14.68
C TRP A 66 -1.76 -9.04 -14.97
N MET A 67 -0.93 -8.92 -13.94
CA MET A 67 0.48 -8.59 -14.08
C MET A 67 1.33 -9.78 -14.52
N GLY A 68 0.81 -11.01 -14.45
CA GLY A 68 1.53 -12.23 -14.79
C GLY A 68 2.72 -12.50 -13.88
N ILE A 69 2.66 -12.09 -12.61
CA ILE A 69 3.73 -12.29 -11.62
C ILE A 69 3.24 -13.07 -10.41
N ASP A 70 4.12 -13.88 -9.83
CA ASP A 70 3.83 -14.62 -8.61
C ASP A 70 3.81 -13.72 -7.36
N SER A 71 3.27 -14.26 -6.27
CA SER A 71 3.17 -13.53 -4.99
C SER A 71 4.54 -13.22 -4.40
N ALA A 72 5.53 -14.10 -4.56
CA ALA A 72 6.88 -13.87 -4.04
C ALA A 72 7.54 -12.65 -4.71
N THR A 73 7.32 -12.46 -6.00
CA THR A 73 7.80 -11.31 -6.78
C THR A 73 7.03 -10.03 -6.41
N PHE A 74 5.72 -10.16 -6.19
CA PHE A 74 4.86 -9.02 -5.84
C PHE A 74 5.10 -8.51 -4.40
N ASP A 75 5.38 -9.41 -3.46
CA ASP A 75 5.53 -9.11 -2.03
C ASP A 75 7.00 -8.93 -1.60
N ASP A 76 7.97 -9.02 -2.52
CA ASP A 76 9.38 -8.76 -2.27
C ASP A 76 9.64 -7.32 -1.79
N GLU A 77 10.03 -7.17 -0.52
CA GLU A 77 10.27 -5.85 0.10
C GLU A 77 11.41 -5.06 -0.54
N GLU A 78 12.39 -5.71 -1.19
CA GLU A 78 13.45 -4.98 -1.91
C GLU A 78 12.93 -4.38 -3.23
N LYS A 79 11.75 -4.84 -3.68
CA LYS A 79 11.10 -4.46 -4.94
C LYS A 79 9.74 -3.78 -4.72
N ARG A 80 9.39 -3.39 -3.48
CA ARG A 80 8.07 -2.85 -3.12
C ARG A 80 8.11 -1.52 -2.36
#